data_AF-A0AAW4U4Q7-F1
#
_entry.id   AF-A0AAW4U4Q7-F1
#
_cell.length_a   1.000
_cell.length_b   1.000
_cell.length_c   1.000
_cell.angle_alpha   90.00
_cell.angle_beta   90.00
_cell.angle_gamma   90.00
#
_symmetry.space_group_name_H-M   'P 1'
#
loop_
_entity.id
_entity.type
_entity.pdbx_description
1 polymer ?
#
loop_
_entity_poly.entity_id
_entity_poly.type
_entity_poly.pdbx_seq_one_letter_code
_entity_poly.pdbx_strand_id
1 'polypeptide(L)'
;MSWYSRELDKGFAGMIANTAIRNCDSYAVEEEKGLNPGDAVVLGTTENLVKKVDSGSESKVIGVVVHNHKEPSNPYYEKGDSVAIMSTGDIYVEVGEAVTAGDVACIMASSYKWGKTGTVTNAKYLKGAESGGLAILRLSNINSTFSQQGEKGEKGEKGEKGDTGAKITSMELNINNTTITGTAHLDDESTASITGTNTIG
;
A
#
# COMPACT_ATOMS: atom_id res chain seq x y z
N MET A 1 27.31 -35.89 22.46
CA MET A 1 27.32 -34.54 23.06
C MET A 1 27.86 -33.54 22.02
N SER A 2 27.00 -33.04 21.12
CA SER A 2 27.43 -32.00 20.17
C SER A 2 27.27 -30.64 20.84
N TRP A 3 28.34 -30.16 21.46
CA TRP A 3 28.43 -28.84 22.09
C TRP A 3 28.54 -27.70 21.05
N TYR A 4 28.54 -28.05 19.76
CA TYR A 4 28.78 -27.17 18.62
C TYR A 4 27.62 -27.12 17.60
N SER A 5 26.49 -27.78 17.84
CA SER A 5 25.24 -27.36 17.18
C SER A 5 24.65 -26.16 17.93
N ARG A 6 25.49 -25.14 18.20
CA ARG A 6 25.00 -23.83 18.63
C ARG A 6 24.02 -23.41 17.55
N GLU A 7 22.74 -23.49 17.87
CA GLU A 7 21.61 -23.07 17.05
C GLU A 7 21.65 -21.54 16.88
N LEU A 8 22.73 -21.02 16.29
CA LEU A 8 22.93 -19.63 15.93
C LEU A 8 21.96 -19.18 14.81
N ASP A 9 21.10 -20.08 14.33
CA ASP A 9 20.19 -19.89 13.21
C ASP A 9 18.72 -19.72 13.60
N LYS A 10 18.38 -19.76 14.90
CA LYS A 10 17.03 -19.46 15.32
C LYS A 10 17.01 -18.03 15.85
N GLY A 11 16.48 -17.12 15.04
CA GLY A 11 15.95 -15.85 15.57
C GLY A 11 14.92 -16.14 16.66
N PHE A 12 14.31 -15.11 17.23
CA PHE A 12 13.19 -15.26 18.17
C PHE A 12 11.96 -14.58 17.58
N ALA A 13 10.77 -14.92 18.08
CA ALA A 13 9.53 -14.29 17.61
C ALA A 13 9.61 -12.77 17.77
N GLY A 14 9.17 -12.02 16.77
CA GLY A 14 9.26 -10.56 16.72
C GLY A 14 10.64 -10.00 16.35
N MET A 15 11.65 -10.84 16.14
CA MET A 15 12.96 -10.38 15.63
C MET A 15 12.84 -9.95 14.16
N ILE A 16 13.39 -8.79 13.82
CA ILE A 16 13.47 -8.34 12.43
C ILE A 16 14.52 -9.20 11.71
N ALA A 17 14.12 -9.78 10.58
CA ALA A 17 14.91 -10.80 9.88
C ALA A 17 16.01 -10.23 8.98
N ASN A 18 15.93 -8.95 8.60
CA ASN A 18 16.93 -8.30 7.75
C ASN A 18 17.06 -6.80 8.04
N THR A 19 17.94 -6.13 7.29
CA THR A 19 18.19 -4.68 7.40
C THR A 19 17.49 -3.87 6.29
N ALA A 20 16.53 -4.48 5.58
CA ALA A 20 15.80 -3.81 4.52
C ALA A 20 14.91 -2.69 5.09
N ILE A 21 14.43 -1.81 4.19
CA ILE A 21 13.48 -0.78 4.55
C ILE A 21 12.23 -1.43 5.15
N ARG A 22 11.80 -0.88 6.29
CA ARG A 22 10.67 -1.38 7.07
C ARG A 22 9.92 -0.21 7.68
N ASN A 23 8.62 -0.40 7.88
CA ASN A 23 7.75 0.57 8.54
C ASN A 23 7.34 0.00 9.89
N CYS A 24 7.68 0.72 10.95
CA CYS A 24 7.32 0.39 12.32
C CYS A 24 6.68 1.61 12.98
N ASP A 25 5.42 1.46 13.38
CA ASP A 25 4.66 2.50 14.06
C ASP A 25 4.53 2.13 15.54
N SER A 26 4.53 3.14 16.42
CA SER A 26 4.45 2.92 17.86
C SER A 26 3.01 3.03 18.34
N TYR A 27 2.57 2.08 19.15
CA TYR A 27 1.23 2.03 19.76
C TYR A 27 1.33 1.59 21.22
N ALA A 28 0.30 1.86 22.03
CA ALA A 28 0.22 1.37 23.40
C ALA A 28 -0.66 0.11 23.49
N VAL A 29 -0.32 -0.81 24.40
CA VAL A 29 -1.11 -2.04 24.62
C VAL A 29 -2.40 -1.73 25.38
N GLU A 30 -3.54 -2.13 24.83
CA GLU A 30 -4.86 -1.88 25.43
C GLU A 30 -5.23 -2.85 26.56
N GLU A 31 -4.96 -4.15 26.34
CA GLU A 31 -5.49 -5.23 27.15
C GLU A 31 -4.53 -5.70 28.25
N GLU A 32 -5.08 -6.14 29.39
CA GLU A 32 -4.30 -6.74 30.49
C GLU A 32 -3.65 -8.08 30.11
N LYS A 33 -4.18 -8.75 29.07
CA LYS A 33 -3.54 -9.96 28.50
C LYS A 33 -2.17 -9.67 27.91
N GLY A 34 -1.87 -8.41 27.60
CA GLY A 34 -0.62 -7.97 27.02
C GLY A 34 -0.38 -8.49 25.60
N LEU A 35 0.84 -8.28 25.12
CA LEU A 35 1.30 -8.73 23.81
C LEU A 35 2.65 -9.45 23.91
N ASN A 36 2.86 -10.44 23.06
CA ASN A 36 4.17 -11.07 22.90
C ASN A 36 4.79 -10.72 21.55
N PRO A 37 6.13 -10.64 21.45
CA PRO A 37 6.82 -10.47 20.19
C PRO A 37 6.41 -11.51 19.16
N GLY A 38 6.15 -11.07 17.93
CA GLY A 38 5.66 -11.94 16.85
C GLY A 38 4.15 -12.15 16.81
N ASP A 39 3.40 -11.68 17.82
CA ASP A 39 1.94 -11.71 17.78
C ASP A 39 1.42 -10.79 16.66
N ALA A 40 0.33 -11.23 16.02
CA ALA A 40 -0.47 -10.39 15.15
C ALA A 40 -1.38 -9.48 15.97
N VAL A 41 -1.50 -8.23 15.55
CA VAL A 41 -2.28 -7.21 16.27
C VAL A 41 -3.31 -6.54 15.39
N VAL A 42 -4.33 -6.01 16.04
CA VAL A 42 -5.36 -5.15 15.47
C VAL A 42 -5.44 -3.84 16.25
N LEU A 43 -6.06 -2.83 15.65
CA LEU A 43 -6.34 -1.59 16.36
C LEU A 43 -7.26 -1.82 17.55
N GLY A 44 -6.97 -1.08 18.61
CA GLY A 44 -7.75 -1.01 19.81
C GLY A 44 -9.10 -0.31 19.64
N THR A 45 -9.82 -0.18 20.75
CA THR A 45 -11.09 0.56 20.83
C THR A 45 -10.88 2.07 20.82
N THR A 46 -9.70 2.54 21.26
CA THR A 46 -9.31 3.96 21.30
C THR A 46 -8.14 4.21 20.34
N GLU A 47 -7.99 5.46 19.91
CA GLU A 47 -6.88 5.89 19.07
C GLU A 47 -5.52 5.54 19.70
N ASN A 48 -4.55 5.17 18.85
CA ASN A 48 -3.18 4.81 19.22
C ASN A 48 -3.03 3.60 20.17
N LEU A 49 -4.09 2.82 20.36
CA LEU A 49 -4.04 1.56 21.09
C LEU A 49 -4.04 0.35 20.15
N VAL A 50 -3.41 -0.74 20.61
CA VAL A 50 -3.39 -2.02 19.92
C VAL A 50 -3.71 -3.16 20.87
N LYS A 51 -4.31 -4.21 20.31
CA LYS A 51 -4.62 -5.46 21.00
C LYS A 51 -4.30 -6.67 20.15
N LYS A 52 -4.25 -7.83 20.79
CA LYS A 52 -4.05 -9.11 20.10
C LYS A 52 -5.26 -9.39 19.19
N VAL A 53 -5.03 -10.07 18.07
CA VAL A 53 -6.13 -10.57 17.24
C VAL A 53 -7.02 -11.50 18.07
N ASP A 54 -8.33 -11.26 18.01
CA ASP A 54 -9.40 -12.04 18.63
C ASP A 54 -10.43 -12.47 17.57
N SER A 55 -11.43 -13.25 18.02
CA SER A 55 -12.50 -13.75 17.16
C SER A 55 -13.22 -12.61 16.43
N GLY A 56 -13.27 -12.69 15.10
CA GLY A 56 -13.92 -11.68 14.25
C GLY A 56 -13.01 -10.51 13.84
N SER A 57 -11.75 -10.50 14.28
CA SER A 57 -10.77 -9.48 13.92
C SER A 57 -9.62 -10.00 13.04
N GLU A 58 -9.68 -11.27 12.60
CA GLU A 58 -8.60 -11.96 11.87
C GLU A 58 -8.26 -11.30 10.52
N SER A 59 -9.23 -10.59 9.92
CA SER A 59 -9.06 -9.86 8.66
C SER A 59 -8.58 -8.41 8.85
N LYS A 60 -8.48 -7.93 10.09
CA LYS A 60 -8.15 -6.53 10.43
C LYS A 60 -6.73 -6.37 10.98
N VAL A 61 -5.86 -7.32 10.70
CA VAL A 61 -4.46 -7.30 11.14
C VAL A 61 -3.78 -6.05 10.58
N ILE A 62 -3.11 -5.30 11.44
CA ILE A 62 -2.35 -4.10 11.07
C ILE A 62 -0.83 -4.34 11.01
N GLY A 63 -0.38 -5.44 11.61
CA GLY A 63 1.04 -5.77 11.64
C GLY A 63 1.41 -6.81 12.68
N VAL A 64 2.72 -6.91 12.91
CA VAL A 64 3.35 -7.84 13.84
C VAL A 64 4.09 -7.07 14.92
N VAL A 65 4.00 -7.54 16.17
CA VAL A 65 4.76 -6.96 17.30
C VAL A 65 6.26 -7.22 17.13
N VAL A 66 7.04 -6.15 17.09
CA VAL A 66 8.50 -6.21 17.07
C VAL A 66 9.03 -6.43 18.48
N HIS A 67 10.04 -7.27 18.60
CA HIS A 67 10.78 -7.44 19.84
C HIS A 67 11.74 -6.26 20.05
N ASN A 68 11.53 -5.54 21.13
CA ASN A 68 12.47 -4.59 21.69
C ASN A 68 12.99 -5.15 22.99
N HIS A 69 14.31 -5.15 23.17
CA HIS A 69 14.92 -5.74 24.37
C HIS A 69 14.48 -4.98 25.62
N LYS A 70 13.77 -5.67 26.51
CA LYS A 70 13.52 -5.29 27.90
C LYS A 70 13.61 -6.52 28.81
N GLU A 71 13.49 -6.29 30.12
CA GLU A 71 13.46 -7.37 31.08
C GLU A 71 12.29 -8.33 30.76
N PRO A 72 12.57 -9.64 30.67
CA PRO A 72 11.57 -10.62 30.27
C PRO A 72 10.44 -10.67 31.29
N SER A 73 9.23 -10.44 30.80
CA SER A 73 7.94 -10.50 31.53
C SER A 73 6.99 -11.42 30.78
N ASN A 74 5.90 -11.84 31.45
CA ASN A 74 4.85 -12.65 30.82
C ASN A 74 3.48 -12.08 31.19
N PRO A 75 2.77 -11.39 30.28
CA PRO A 75 3.10 -11.13 28.88
C PRO A 75 4.36 -10.28 28.69
N TYR A 76 5.02 -10.40 27.53
CA TYR A 76 6.24 -9.61 27.29
C TYR A 76 5.96 -8.12 27.32
N TYR A 77 4.87 -7.63 26.73
CA TYR A 77 4.44 -6.24 26.85
C TYR A 77 3.13 -6.17 27.62
N GLU A 78 3.12 -5.40 28.71
CA GLU A 78 1.96 -5.26 29.59
C GLU A 78 1.05 -4.11 29.13
N LYS A 79 -0.14 -3.99 29.72
CA LYS A 79 -1.08 -2.91 29.41
C LYS A 79 -0.42 -1.54 29.63
N GLY A 80 -0.51 -0.67 28.62
CA GLY A 80 0.10 0.65 28.63
C GLY A 80 1.55 0.70 28.15
N ASP A 81 2.22 -0.45 27.95
CA ASP A 81 3.55 -0.46 27.34
C ASP A 81 3.50 0.03 25.90
N SER A 82 4.53 0.75 25.46
CA SER A 82 4.70 1.14 24.07
C SER A 82 5.32 -0.02 23.28
N VAL A 83 4.66 -0.43 22.22
CA VAL A 83 5.09 -1.50 21.31
C VAL A 83 5.31 -0.97 19.91
N ALA A 84 6.34 -1.48 19.24
CA ALA A 84 6.57 -1.21 17.83
C ALA A 84 5.85 -2.27 16.99
N ILE A 85 4.95 -1.84 16.11
CA ILE A 85 4.19 -2.71 15.22
C ILE A 85 4.75 -2.56 13.80
N MET A 86 5.23 -3.65 13.23
CA MET A 86 5.76 -3.67 11.87
C MET A 86 4.65 -3.98 10.87
N SER A 87 4.47 -3.09 9.89
CA SER A 87 3.48 -3.22 8.80
C SER A 87 4.12 -3.57 7.45
N THR A 88 5.43 -3.33 7.31
CA THR A 88 6.25 -3.64 6.13
C THR A 88 7.64 -4.10 6.56
N GLY A 89 8.16 -5.17 5.96
CA GLY A 89 9.48 -5.73 6.24
C GLY A 89 9.46 -7.25 6.44
N ASP A 90 10.60 -7.82 6.83
CA ASP A 90 10.73 -9.26 7.10
C ASP A 90 10.92 -9.49 8.62
N ILE A 91 10.11 -10.36 9.22
CA ILE A 91 10.08 -10.61 10.67
C ILE A 91 9.92 -12.09 10.98
N TYR A 92 10.53 -12.54 12.08
CA TYR A 92 10.35 -13.89 12.60
C TYR A 92 9.03 -13.99 13.37
N VAL A 93 8.22 -15.00 13.06
CA VAL A 93 6.94 -15.27 13.73
C VAL A 93 6.83 -16.74 14.09
N GLU A 94 6.16 -17.04 15.20
CA GLU A 94 5.80 -18.41 15.55
C GLU A 94 4.53 -18.82 14.78
N VAL A 95 4.61 -19.94 14.07
CA VAL A 95 3.48 -20.47 13.30
C VAL A 95 2.74 -21.54 14.10
N GLY A 96 1.42 -21.58 14.01
CA GLY A 96 0.64 -22.62 14.68
C GLY A 96 0.34 -23.84 13.80
N GLU A 97 0.71 -23.81 12.52
CA GLU A 97 0.67 -24.96 11.61
C GLU A 97 1.95 -25.01 10.76
N ALA A 98 2.21 -26.14 10.10
CA ALA A 98 3.37 -26.27 9.23
C ALA A 98 3.21 -25.40 7.97
N VAL A 99 4.14 -24.47 7.75
CA VAL A 99 4.16 -23.57 6.60
C VAL A 99 5.45 -23.72 5.80
N THR A 100 5.39 -23.43 4.51
CA THR A 100 6.51 -23.49 3.57
C THR A 100 6.78 -22.12 2.95
N ALA A 101 7.97 -21.95 2.38
CA ALA A 101 8.31 -20.69 1.71
C ALA A 101 7.43 -20.49 0.47
N GLY A 102 6.84 -19.31 0.32
CA GLY A 102 5.89 -18.98 -0.73
C GLY A 102 4.43 -19.09 -0.32
N ASP A 103 4.12 -19.76 0.80
CA ASP A 103 2.76 -19.83 1.31
C ASP A 103 2.26 -18.41 1.69
N VAL A 104 0.97 -18.18 1.43
CA VAL A 104 0.28 -17.01 1.97
C VAL A 104 0.17 -17.13 3.49
N ALA A 105 0.22 -16.00 4.19
CA ALA A 105 0.05 -15.98 5.63
C ALA A 105 -1.38 -15.66 6.00
N CYS A 106 -1.90 -16.32 7.04
CA CYS A 106 -3.21 -16.04 7.64
C CYS A 106 -3.09 -15.98 9.16
N ILE A 107 -4.13 -15.49 9.83
CA ILE A 107 -4.34 -15.74 11.26
C ILE A 107 -5.38 -16.84 11.41
N MET A 108 -5.01 -17.91 12.11
CA MET A 108 -5.92 -19.04 12.33
C MET A 108 -6.98 -18.68 13.37
N ALA A 109 -8.26 -18.85 13.02
CA ALA A 109 -9.38 -18.59 13.92
C ALA A 109 -9.38 -19.47 15.20
N SER A 110 -8.69 -20.62 15.18
CA SER A 110 -8.63 -21.55 16.32
C SER A 110 -7.62 -21.15 17.40
N SER A 111 -6.52 -20.51 17.01
CA SER A 111 -5.36 -20.27 17.89
C SER A 111 -4.86 -18.83 17.88
N TYR A 112 -5.35 -18.01 16.96
CA TYR A 112 -4.89 -16.64 16.70
C TYR A 112 -3.38 -16.55 16.44
N LYS A 113 -2.78 -17.66 15.98
CA LYS A 113 -1.39 -17.74 15.52
C LYS A 113 -1.32 -17.65 14.00
N TRP A 114 -0.11 -17.37 13.52
CA TRP A 114 0.21 -17.36 12.10
C TRP A 114 0.03 -18.76 11.49
N GLY A 115 -0.69 -18.83 10.37
CA GLY A 115 -0.91 -20.05 9.58
C GLY A 115 -0.92 -19.75 8.09
N LYS A 116 -1.43 -20.69 7.29
CA LYS A 116 -1.55 -20.61 5.82
C LYS A 116 -2.98 -20.83 5.31
N THR A 117 -3.88 -21.34 6.16
CA THR A 117 -5.27 -21.60 5.78
C THR A 117 -6.11 -20.32 5.89
N GLY A 118 -6.10 -19.50 4.84
CA GLY A 118 -6.75 -18.19 4.75
C GLY A 118 -5.80 -17.15 4.15
N THR A 119 -6.10 -15.86 4.30
CA THR A 119 -5.23 -14.79 3.77
C THR A 119 -5.29 -13.53 4.64
N VAL A 120 -4.13 -13.09 5.12
CA VAL A 120 -3.85 -11.68 5.46
C VAL A 120 -3.28 -11.02 4.21
N THR A 121 -3.91 -9.94 3.79
CA THR A 121 -3.49 -9.18 2.61
C THR A 121 -2.03 -8.77 2.73
N ASN A 122 -1.28 -8.92 1.64
CA ASN A 122 0.13 -8.51 1.53
C ASN A 122 1.10 -9.19 2.53
N ALA A 123 0.77 -10.40 3.01
CA ALA A 123 1.65 -11.18 3.89
C ALA A 123 1.97 -12.56 3.29
N LYS A 124 3.26 -12.95 3.30
CA LYS A 124 3.73 -14.25 2.78
C LYS A 124 4.94 -14.78 3.53
N TYR A 125 5.10 -16.10 3.58
CA TYR A 125 6.29 -16.71 4.20
C TYR A 125 7.47 -16.73 3.23
N LEU A 126 8.64 -16.29 3.69
CA LEU A 126 9.92 -16.45 2.98
C LEU A 126 10.66 -17.71 3.40
N LYS A 127 10.45 -18.14 4.65
CA LYS A 127 11.02 -19.36 5.22
C LYS A 127 9.93 -20.08 5.99
N GLY A 128 9.78 -21.36 5.68
CA GLY A 128 8.83 -22.25 6.36
C GLY A 128 9.28 -22.71 7.74
N ALA A 129 8.35 -23.26 8.50
CA ALA A 129 8.59 -23.91 9.78
C ALA A 129 7.47 -24.91 10.09
N GLU A 130 7.77 -25.90 10.93
CA GLU A 130 6.75 -26.77 11.53
C GLU A 130 5.90 -26.00 12.56
N SER A 131 4.76 -26.57 12.97
CA SER A 131 3.92 -25.99 14.03
C SER A 131 4.73 -25.74 15.32
N GLY A 132 4.61 -24.55 15.88
CA GLY A 132 5.39 -24.05 17.02
C GLY A 132 6.81 -23.59 16.65
N GLY A 133 7.20 -23.70 15.38
CA GLY A 133 8.49 -23.24 14.88
C GLY A 133 8.48 -21.78 14.43
N LEU A 134 9.67 -21.27 14.09
CA LEU A 134 9.85 -19.89 13.64
C LEU A 134 9.97 -19.81 12.13
N ALA A 135 8.99 -19.13 11.52
CA ALA A 135 8.96 -18.80 10.10
C ALA A 135 9.42 -17.36 9.88
N ILE A 136 9.91 -17.04 8.69
CA ILE A 136 10.14 -15.65 8.28
C ILE A 136 8.92 -15.21 7.49
N LEU A 137 8.25 -14.18 7.99
CA LEU A 137 7.10 -13.55 7.37
C LEU A 137 7.54 -12.25 6.70
N ARG A 138 7.20 -12.10 5.43
CA ARG A 138 7.32 -10.84 4.68
C ARG A 138 5.99 -10.10 4.70
N LEU A 139 6.05 -8.85 5.13
CA LEU A 139 4.96 -7.89 5.14
C LEU A 139 5.20 -6.87 4.03
N SER A 140 4.27 -6.75 3.10
CA SER A 140 4.34 -5.81 1.97
C SER A 140 3.27 -4.72 2.12
N ASN A 141 3.33 -3.96 3.21
CA ASN A 141 2.33 -2.97 3.60
C ASN A 141 0.96 -3.59 3.88
N ILE A 142 0.82 -4.20 5.07
CA ILE A 142 -0.47 -4.71 5.55
C ILE A 142 -1.46 -3.55 5.80
N ASN A 143 -0.94 -2.37 6.13
CA ASN A 143 -1.70 -1.14 6.36
C ASN A 143 -2.07 -0.40 5.07
N SER A 144 -2.27 -1.08 3.94
CA SER A 144 -2.54 -0.39 2.66
C SER A 144 -3.78 0.51 2.67
N THR A 145 -4.68 0.36 3.65
CA THR A 145 -5.79 1.27 3.94
C THR A 145 -5.41 2.55 4.69
N PHE A 146 -4.25 2.61 5.36
CA PHE A 146 -3.66 3.82 5.98
C PHE A 146 -2.67 4.53 5.05
N SER A 147 -2.84 4.36 3.73
CA SER A 147 -2.30 5.38 2.86
C SER A 147 -2.99 6.70 3.23
N GLN A 148 -2.27 7.58 3.93
CA GLN A 148 -2.38 9.03 3.79
C GLN A 148 -2.00 9.45 2.34
N GLN A 149 -2.29 8.60 1.35
CA GLN A 149 -2.39 9.00 -0.01
C GLN A 149 -3.70 9.76 -0.03
N GLY A 150 -3.59 11.10 0.14
CA GLY A 150 -4.73 11.99 0.01
C GLY A 150 -5.56 11.53 -1.19
N GLU A 151 -6.88 11.47 -0.99
CA GLU A 151 -7.82 11.00 -2.00
C GLU A 151 -7.34 11.50 -3.36
N LYS A 152 -7.17 10.58 -4.31
CA LYS A 152 -6.75 10.92 -5.67
C LYS A 152 -7.65 12.08 -6.10
N GLY A 153 -7.06 13.28 -6.20
CA GLY A 153 -7.82 14.49 -6.46
C GLY A 153 -8.78 14.25 -7.60
N GLU A 154 -10.02 14.73 -7.45
CA GLU A 154 -11.04 14.54 -8.48
C GLU A 154 -10.45 14.92 -9.84
N LYS A 155 -10.77 14.12 -10.87
CA LYS A 155 -10.37 14.43 -12.23
C LYS A 155 -10.87 15.84 -12.52
N GLY A 156 -9.95 16.77 -12.78
CA GLY A 156 -10.29 18.15 -13.10
C GLY A 156 -11.38 18.19 -14.16
N GLU A 157 -12.30 19.15 -14.03
CA GLU A 157 -13.42 19.31 -14.95
C GLU A 157 -12.92 19.30 -16.40
N LYS A 158 -13.72 18.71 -17.28
CA LYS A 158 -13.46 18.78 -18.71
C LYS A 158 -13.44 20.25 -19.10
N GLY A 159 -12.31 20.73 -19.63
CA GLY A 159 -12.19 22.12 -20.11
C GLY A 159 -13.35 22.48 -21.04
N GLU A 160 -13.78 23.73 -20.97
CA GLU A 160 -14.90 24.23 -21.77
C GLU A 160 -14.67 23.94 -23.25
N LYS A 161 -15.78 23.64 -23.94
CA LYS A 161 -15.74 23.49 -25.39
C LYS A 161 -15.32 24.84 -25.98
N GLY A 162 -14.25 24.87 -26.77
CA GLY A 162 -13.85 26.08 -27.47
C GLY A 162 -14.99 26.63 -28.32
N ASP A 163 -15.05 27.96 -28.42
CA ASP A 163 -16.11 28.66 -29.14
C ASP A 163 -16.23 28.15 -30.58
N THR A 164 -17.46 28.19 -31.09
CA THR A 164 -17.71 27.88 -32.51
C THR A 164 -17.03 28.97 -33.34
N GLY A 165 -16.08 28.59 -34.20
CA GLY A 165 -15.39 29.55 -35.06
C GLY A 165 -16.35 30.33 -35.96
N ALA A 166 -16.01 31.59 -36.23
CA ALA A 166 -16.80 32.48 -37.07
C ALA A 166 -17.06 31.89 -38.46
N LYS A 167 -18.25 32.11 -39.00
CA LYS A 167 -18.69 31.61 -40.31
C LYS A 167 -18.47 32.67 -41.36
N ILE A 168 -18.14 32.22 -42.58
CA ILE A 168 -17.99 33.13 -43.72
C ILE A 168 -19.37 33.59 -44.18
N THR A 169 -19.58 34.91 -44.22
CA THR A 169 -20.83 35.54 -44.68
C THR A 169 -20.76 35.90 -46.16
N SER A 170 -19.60 36.38 -46.61
CA SER A 170 -19.34 36.70 -48.01
C SER A 170 -17.86 36.57 -48.34
N MET A 171 -17.57 36.49 -49.64
CA MET A 171 -16.20 36.50 -50.16
C MET A 171 -16.13 37.44 -51.35
N GLU A 172 -15.10 38.29 -51.39
CA GLU A 172 -14.72 39.07 -52.55
C GLU A 172 -13.46 38.47 -53.15
N LEU A 173 -13.48 38.11 -54.42
CA LEU A 173 -12.35 37.52 -55.14
C LEU A 173 -11.99 38.38 -56.35
N ASN A 174 -10.69 38.55 -56.57
CA ASN A 174 -10.10 39.21 -57.71
C ASN A 174 -9.07 38.27 -58.37
N ILE A 175 -9.31 37.93 -59.63
CA ILE A 175 -8.49 37.01 -60.42
C ILE A 175 -7.82 37.79 -61.54
N ASN A 176 -6.49 37.88 -61.50
CA ASN A 176 -5.68 38.56 -62.50
C ASN A 176 -4.63 37.60 -63.05
N ASN A 177 -4.83 37.11 -64.28
CA ASN A 177 -4.01 36.09 -64.95
C ASN A 177 -3.77 34.87 -64.05
N THR A 178 -2.58 34.82 -63.45
CA THR A 178 -2.09 33.71 -62.63
C THR A 178 -2.22 33.96 -61.14
N THR A 179 -2.74 35.11 -60.71
CA THR A 179 -2.88 35.49 -59.30
C THR A 179 -4.34 35.61 -58.90
N ILE A 180 -4.70 35.00 -57.77
CA ILE A 180 -5.99 35.11 -57.11
C ILE A 180 -5.76 35.83 -55.79
N THR A 181 -6.50 36.91 -55.55
CA THR A 181 -6.52 37.65 -54.29
C THR A 181 -7.97 37.80 -53.83
N GLY A 182 -8.21 38.01 -52.55
CA GLY A 182 -9.55 38.27 -52.05
C GLY A 182 -9.62 38.46 -50.55
N THR A 183 -10.83 38.74 -50.08
CA THR A 183 -11.15 38.92 -48.67
C THR A 183 -12.39 38.10 -48.34
N ALA A 184 -12.32 37.24 -47.34
CA ALA A 184 -13.48 36.62 -46.72
C ALA A 184 -13.98 37.51 -45.58
N HIS A 185 -15.27 37.80 -45.56
CA HIS A 185 -15.94 38.46 -44.45
C HIS A 185 -16.60 37.42 -43.56
N LEU A 186 -16.41 37.56 -42.25
CA LEU A 186 -16.91 36.64 -41.23
C LEU A 186 -18.15 37.24 -40.52
N ASP A 187 -18.94 36.41 -39.86
CA ASP A 187 -20.14 36.82 -39.12
C ASP A 187 -19.85 37.55 -37.80
N ASP A 188 -18.59 37.57 -37.38
CA ASP A 188 -18.07 38.34 -36.25
C ASP A 188 -17.46 39.69 -36.65
N GLU A 189 -17.75 40.17 -37.87
CA GLU A 189 -17.21 41.39 -38.49
C GLU A 189 -15.71 41.37 -38.82
N SER A 190 -15.00 40.28 -38.50
CA SER A 190 -13.59 40.13 -38.88
C SER A 190 -13.43 39.75 -40.35
N THR A 191 -12.20 39.90 -40.87
CA THR A 191 -11.87 39.56 -42.26
C THR A 191 -10.62 38.69 -42.36
N ALA A 192 -10.58 37.81 -43.35
CA ALA A 192 -9.43 36.96 -43.66
C ALA A 192 -8.99 37.13 -45.11
N SER A 193 -7.68 37.29 -45.34
CA SER A 193 -7.10 37.41 -46.67
C SER A 193 -7.07 36.07 -47.40
N ILE A 194 -7.49 36.06 -48.67
CA ILE A 194 -7.39 34.93 -49.58
C ILE A 194 -6.27 35.21 -50.59
N THR A 195 -5.34 34.27 -50.73
CA THR A 195 -4.28 34.32 -51.75
C THR A 195 -4.17 32.97 -52.45
N GLY A 196 -4.05 32.97 -53.78
CA GLY A 196 -3.86 31.76 -54.56
C GLY A 196 -3.20 32.03 -55.91
N THR A 197 -2.79 30.97 -56.60
CA THR A 197 -2.25 31.03 -57.96
C THR A 197 -3.12 30.22 -58.91
N ASN A 198 -3.46 30.81 -60.05
CA ASN A 198 -4.18 30.13 -61.12
C ASN A 198 -3.18 29.66 -62.20
N THR A 199 -3.00 28.35 -62.36
CA THR A 199 -2.16 27.79 -63.42
C THR A 199 -3.03 27.54 -64.65
N ILE A 200 -2.82 28.33 -65.70
CA ILE A 200 -3.48 28.12 -67.00
C ILE A 200 -2.74 26.96 -67.70
N GLY A 201 -3.44 25.84 -67.90
CA GLY A 201 -2.98 24.69 -68.67
C GLY A 201 -3.34 24.78 -70.14
#